data_AF-A0A3Q0IZT6-F1
#
_entry.id   AF-A0A3Q0IZT6-F1
#
_cell.length_a   1.000
_cell.length_b   1.000
_cell.length_c   1.000
_cell.angle_alpha   90.00
_cell.angle_beta   90.00
_cell.angle_gamma   90.00
#
_symmetry.space_group_name_H-M   'P 1'
#
loop_
_entity.id
_entity.type
_entity.pdbx_description
1 polymer ?
#
loop_
_entity_poly.entity_id
_entity_poly.type
_entity_poly.pdbx_seq_one_letter_code
_entity_poly.pdbx_strand_id
1 'polypeptide(L)' 'MQEYTQSGGVRPFGVSLLICGWDNKRPYLYQCDPSGAYFAWKATAMGRNYVNGKTFLEKSGSQPVGQYP' A
#
# COMPACT_ATOMS: atom_id res chain seq x y z
N MET A 1 2.35 10.10 -8.42
CA MET A 1 1.94 8.93 -9.22
C MET A 1 0.80 9.26 -10.17
N GLN A 2 -0.36 9.71 -9.66
CA GLN A 2 -1.56 9.96 -10.46
C GLN A 2 -1.36 10.94 -11.63
N GLU A 3 -0.54 11.97 -11.47
CA GLU A 3 -0.24 12.91 -12.56
C GLU A 3 0.29 12.19 -13.82
N TYR A 4 1.21 11.24 -13.65
CA TYR A 4 1.78 10.44 -14.75
C TYR A 4 0.82 9.40 -15.33
N THR A 5 -0.37 9.21 -14.76
CA THR A 5 -1.45 8.40 -15.35
C THR A 5 -2.44 9.23 -16.15
N GLN A 6 -2.47 10.55 -15.95
CA GLN A 6 -3.40 11.47 -16.60
C GLN A 6 -2.72 12.40 -17.62
N SER A 7 -1.41 12.60 -17.53
CA SER A 7 -0.65 13.38 -18.50
C SER A 7 -0.35 12.57 -19.78
N GLY A 8 -0.57 13.18 -20.94
CA GLY A 8 -0.23 12.58 -22.24
C GLY A 8 1.28 12.56 -22.50
N GLY A 9 1.77 11.54 -23.21
CA GLY A 9 3.17 11.44 -23.63
C GLY A 9 4.15 10.96 -22.56
N VAL A 10 3.69 10.65 -21.35
CA VAL A 10 4.49 10.07 -20.27
C VAL A 10 4.02 8.67 -19.90
N ARG A 11 4.90 7.85 -19.34
CA ARG A 11 4.54 6.53 -18.81
C ARG A 11 4.23 6.64 -17.31
N PRO A 12 3.19 5.94 -16.82
CA PRO A 12 2.99 5.74 -15.39
C PRO A 12 4.19 5.08 -14.72
N PHE A 13 4.34 5.32 -13.42
CA PHE A 13 5.36 4.64 -12.62
C PHE A 13 5.05 3.14 -12.53
N GLY A 14 5.98 2.29 -12.97
CA GLY A 14 5.86 0.84 -12.91
C GLY A 14 6.22 0.22 -11.56
N VAL A 15 5.95 0.92 -10.45
CA VAL A 15 6.32 0.48 -9.09
C VAL A 15 5.16 0.66 -8.14
N SER A 16 5.03 -0.23 -7.16
CA SER A 16 4.19 -0.02 -5.97
C SER A 16 5.09 0.20 -4.76
N LEU A 17 4.63 0.97 -3.77
CA LEU A 17 5.40 1.33 -2.58
C LEU A 17 4.72 0.85 -1.31
N LEU A 18 5.51 0.31 -0.37
CA LEU A 18 5.14 0.25 1.05
C LEU A 18 5.84 1.40 1.76
N ILE A 19 5.06 2.28 2.37
CA ILE A 19 5.55 3.47 3.06
C ILE A 19 5.22 3.29 4.54
N CYS A 20 6.26 3.19 5.37
CA CYS A 20 6.14 3.13 6.81
C CYS A 20 6.49 4.50 7.41
N GLY A 21 5.74 4.91 8.43
CA GLY A 21 5.98 6.15 9.14
C GLY A 21 5.66 6.02 10.62
N TRP A 22 6.16 6.96 11.41
CA TRP A 22 5.83 7.10 12.82
C TRP A 22 5.44 8.54 13.09
N ASP A 23 4.21 8.75 13.54
CA ASP A 23 3.69 10.07 13.89
C ASP A 23 2.78 9.96 15.10
N ASN A 24 2.72 11.00 15.94
CA ASN A 24 1.81 11.07 17.09
C ASN A 24 1.81 9.82 18.00
N LYS A 25 3.00 9.22 18.22
CA LYS A 25 3.22 7.97 18.98
C LYS A 25 2.50 6.75 18.39
N ARG A 26 2.20 6.75 17.09
CA ARG A 26 1.53 5.67 16.38
C ARG A 26 2.30 5.29 15.11
N PRO A 27 2.43 3.99 14.81
CA PRO A 27 2.99 3.54 13.54
C PRO A 27 1.94 3.64 12.43
N TYR A 28 2.39 3.96 11.23
CA TYR A 28 1.59 4.00 10.01
C TYR A 28 2.22 3.16 8.92
N LEU A 29 1.39 2.46 8.15
CA LEU A 29 1.80 1.70 6.98
C LEU A 29 0.80 1.96 5.85
N TYR A 30 1.32 2.46 4.73
CA TYR A 30 0.55 2.73 3.53
C TYR A 30 1.09 1.93 2.35
N GLN A 31 0.18 1.34 1.58
CA GLN A 31 0.46 0.83 0.24
C GLN A 31 0.07 1.91 -0.76
N CYS A 32 0.92 2.19 -1.75
CA CYS A 32 0.64 3.09 -2.87
C CYS A 32 0.86 2.36 -4.20
N ASP A 33 -0.14 2.39 -5.07
CA ASP A 33 -0.15 1.66 -6.34
C ASP A 33 0.10 2.60 -7.54
N PRO A 34 0.63 2.09 -8.67
CA PRO A 34 0.87 2.86 -9.91
C PRO A 34 -0.26 3.77 -10.38
N SER A 35 -1.52 3.42 -10.06
CA SER A 35 -2.71 4.21 -10.38
C SER A 35 -2.77 5.55 -9.65
N GLY A 36 -2.05 5.69 -8.54
CA GLY A 36 -2.16 6.78 -7.58
C GLY A 36 -3.07 6.47 -6.39
N ALA A 37 -3.71 5.29 -6.36
CA ALA A 37 -4.46 4.84 -5.19
C ALA A 37 -3.53 4.52 -4.02
N TYR A 38 -4.00 4.78 -2.80
CA TYR A 38 -3.28 4.42 -1.57
C TYR A 38 -4.23 3.83 -0.52
N PHE A 39 -3.69 2.94 0.33
CA PHE A 39 -4.45 2.19 1.32
C PHE A 39 -3.67 2.06 2.62
N ALA A 40 -4.32 2.25 3.77
CA ALA A 40 -3.73 2.06 5.09
C ALA A 40 -3.84 0.58 5.53
N TRP A 41 -2.78 0.05 6.13
CA TRP A 41 -2.71 -1.35 6.56
C TRP A 41 -2.17 -1.48 7.97
N LYS A 42 -2.64 -2.47 8.75
CA LYS A 42 -1.93 -2.90 9.95
C LYS A 42 -0.71 -3.75 9.59
N ALA A 43 -0.89 -4.63 8.61
CA ALA A 43 0.18 -5.35 7.93
C ALA A 43 -0.29 -5.68 6.51
N THR A 44 0.65 -5.73 5.56
CA THR A 44 0.38 -6.14 4.17
C THR A 44 1.64 -6.73 3.54
N ALA A 45 1.47 -7.42 2.42
CA ALA A 45 2.56 -7.93 1.60
C ALA A 45 2.34 -7.54 0.13
N MET A 46 3.43 -7.30 -0.60
CA MET A 46 3.43 -6.96 -2.03
C MET A 46 4.53 -7.74 -2.77
N GLY A 47 4.42 -7.81 -4.09
CA GLY A 47 5.40 -8.48 -4.95
C GLY A 47 5.07 -9.95 -5.21
N ARG A 48 6.10 -10.74 -5.54
CA ARG A 48 5.92 -12.17 -5.87
C ARG A 48 5.39 -12.94 -4.65
N ASN A 49 4.39 -13.79 -4.87
CA ASN A 49 3.75 -14.62 -3.84
C ASN A 49 3.09 -13.83 -2.70
N TYR A 50 2.68 -12.57 -2.95
CA TYR A 50 2.05 -11.74 -1.91
C TYR A 50 0.76 -12.33 -1.34
N VAL A 51 0.04 -13.17 -2.09
CA VAL A 51 -1.19 -13.84 -1.62
C VAL A 51 -0.90 -14.69 -0.38
N ASN A 52 0.13 -15.54 -0.44
CA ASN A 52 0.55 -16.35 0.71
C ASN A 52 1.01 -15.48 1.89
N GLY A 53 1.72 -14.38 1.60
CA GLY A 53 2.14 -13.42 2.61
C GLY A 53 0.96 -12.75 3.31
N LYS A 54 -0.06 -12.30 2.55
CA LYS A 54 -1.29 -11.72 3.11
C LYS A 54 -2.06 -12.72 3.95
N THR A 55 -2.25 -13.95 3.46
CA THR A 55 -2.90 -15.01 4.25
C THR A 55 -2.16 -15.33 5.54
N PHE A 56 -0.82 -15.31 5.54
CA PHE A 56 -0.03 -15.48 6.76
C PHE A 56 -0.28 -14.34 7.76
N LEU A 57 -0.30 -13.09 7.29
CA LEU A 57 -0.54 -11.91 8.13
C LEU A 57 -1.98 -11.84 8.66
N GLU A 58 -2.96 -12.26 7.88
CA GLU A 58 -4.37 -12.33 8.31
C GLU A 58 -4.55 -13.34 9.45
N LYS A 59 -3.88 -14.50 9.38
CA LYS A 59 -3.89 -15.50 10.46
C LYS A 59 -3.26 -15.00 11.75
N SER A 60 -2.28 -14.09 11.68
CA SER A 60 -1.69 -13.48 12.87
C SER A 60 -2.55 -12.35 13.47
N GLY A 61 -3.76 -12.12 12.94
CA GLY A 61 -4.71 -11.12 13.42
C GLY A 61 -4.56 -9.75 12.77
N SER A 62 -3.75 -9.64 11.71
CA SER A 62 -3.58 -8.39 10.98
C SER A 62 -4.75 -8.18 10.02
N GLN A 63 -5.58 -7.17 10.30
CA GLN A 63 -6.68 -6.76 9.42
C GLN A 63 -6.39 -5.41 8.76
N PRO A 64 -7.01 -5.09 7.61
CA PRO A 64 -6.96 -3.75 7.05
C PRO A 64 -7.39 -2.73 8.11
N VAL A 65 -6.70 -1.59 8.18
CA VAL A 65 -7.29 -0.42 8.84
C VAL A 65 -8.39 0.04 7.88
N GLY A 66 -9.59 0.33 8.38
CA GLY A 66 -10.69 0.82 7.55
C GLY A 66 -10.22 1.93 6.61
N GLN A 67 -10.81 2.00 5.41
CA GLN A 67 -10.50 3.10 4.49
C GLN A 67 -10.97 4.41 5.14
N TYR A 68 -9.99 5.27 5.47
CA TYR A 68 -10.10 6.55 6.17
C TYR A 68 -10.36 6.46 7.70
N PRO A 69 -9.92 7.45 8.50
CA PRO A 69 -10.63 7.76 9.74
C PRO A 69 -12.10 8.10 9.47
#